data_AF-A0A7K4GQK3-F1
#
_entry.id   AF-A0A7K4GQK3-F1
#
_cell.length_a   1.000
_cell.length_b   1.000
_cell.length_c   1.000
_cell.angle_alpha   90.00
_cell.angle_beta   90.00
_cell.angle_gamma   90.00
#
_symmetry.space_group_name_H-M   'P 1'
#
loop_
_entity.id
_entity.type
_entity.pdbx_description
1 polymer ?
#
loop_
_entity_poly.entity_id
_entity_poly.type
_entity_poly.pdbx_seq_one_letter_code
_entity_poly.pdbx_strand_id
1 'polypeptide(L)'
;METITHNLVAIVIQIFCFKFLIFPWNLIFTIVFAFISHIIVDGIAFITYHTPEVRKGDEFWVIWHYFIYAVSWFSIVIFIIPYWLSILFANIMDLWDWFILRPIQKKIRKKNPESKWGDKYYFHHIVDWVREKLFFWLPDRKYKRSGVLIEIFLICVLSISLIFLEASIFIT
;
A
#
# COMPACT_ATOMS: atom_id res chain seq x y z
N MET A 1 -0.17 5.39 -1.48
CA MET A 1 -0.40 4.86 -2.83
C MET A 1 -1.65 4.01 -2.75
N GLU A 2 -2.23 3.57 -3.86
CA GLU A 2 -3.49 2.84 -3.73
C GLU A 2 -3.26 1.36 -3.35
N THR A 3 -4.21 0.75 -2.63
CA THR A 3 -4.08 -0.62 -2.09
C THR A 3 -3.68 -1.65 -3.15
N ILE A 4 -4.17 -1.52 -4.39
CA ILE A 4 -3.76 -2.35 -5.52
C ILE A 4 -2.24 -2.38 -5.72
N THR A 5 -1.56 -1.24 -5.61
CA THR A 5 -0.12 -1.15 -5.81
C THR A 5 0.62 -1.91 -4.71
N HIS A 6 0.20 -1.78 -3.45
CA HIS A 6 0.75 -2.57 -2.33
C HIS A 6 0.57 -4.07 -2.55
N ASN A 7 -0.63 -4.49 -2.98
CA ASN A 7 -0.92 -5.91 -3.23
C ASN A 7 -0.06 -6.49 -4.35
N LEU A 8 0.06 -5.79 -5.47
CA LEU A 8 0.85 -6.25 -6.61
C LEU A 8 2.34 -6.36 -6.26
N VAL A 9 2.90 -5.37 -5.54
CA VAL A 9 4.29 -5.43 -5.05
C VAL A 9 4.48 -6.58 -4.08
N ALA A 10 3.53 -6.80 -3.16
CA ALA A 10 3.57 -7.90 -2.21
C ALA A 10 3.65 -9.27 -2.89
N ILE A 11 2.82 -9.50 -3.90
CA ILE A 11 2.81 -10.74 -4.69
C ILE A 11 4.18 -10.95 -5.36
N VAL A 12 4.71 -9.92 -6.02
CA VAL A 12 6.03 -9.97 -6.65
C VAL A 12 7.10 -10.37 -5.63
N ILE A 13 7.10 -9.74 -4.45
CA ILE A 13 8.05 -10.05 -3.36
C ILE A 13 7.95 -11.51 -2.95
N GLN A 14 6.75 -12.05 -2.73
CA GLN A 14 6.60 -13.44 -2.31
C GLN A 14 7.07 -14.41 -3.39
N ILE A 15 6.76 -14.16 -4.67
CA ILE A 15 7.26 -14.98 -5.78
C ILE A 15 8.78 -15.00 -5.78
N PHE A 16 9.44 -13.84 -5.67
CA PHE A 16 10.89 -13.76 -5.62
C PHE A 16 11.47 -14.50 -4.40
N CYS A 17 10.92 -14.27 -3.20
CA CYS A 17 11.39 -14.95 -2.01
C CYS A 17 11.24 -16.47 -2.11
N PHE A 18 10.13 -16.98 -2.63
CA PHE A 18 9.90 -18.42 -2.75
C PHE A 18 10.69 -19.07 -3.88
N LYS A 19 11.02 -18.31 -4.94
CA LYS A 19 11.83 -18.81 -6.06
C LYS A 19 13.33 -18.85 -5.74
N PHE A 20 13.82 -17.88 -4.96
CA PHE A 20 15.27 -17.68 -4.78
C PHE A 20 15.80 -17.96 -3.37
N LEU A 21 14.92 -18.08 -2.36
CA LEU A 21 15.34 -18.34 -0.98
C LEU A 21 14.82 -19.71 -0.54
N ILE A 22 15.65 -20.42 0.21
CA ILE A 22 15.27 -21.70 0.82
C ILE A 22 14.52 -21.47 2.14
N PHE A 23 13.74 -22.46 2.57
CA PHE A 23 13.13 -22.44 3.90
C PHE A 23 14.19 -22.40 5.02
N PRO A 24 14.00 -21.65 6.12
CA PRO A 24 12.84 -20.77 6.45
C PRO A 24 13.00 -19.32 5.95
N TRP A 25 14.08 -19.02 5.22
CA TRP A 25 14.43 -17.67 4.80
C TRP A 25 13.40 -17.08 3.82
N ASN A 26 12.81 -17.88 2.94
CA ASN A 26 11.72 -17.43 2.08
C ASN A 26 10.57 -16.78 2.87
N LEU A 27 10.14 -17.36 3.99
CA LEU A 27 9.08 -16.81 4.83
C LEU A 27 9.53 -15.53 5.54
N ILE A 28 10.70 -15.58 6.20
CA ILE A 28 11.23 -14.46 6.98
C ILE A 28 11.42 -13.23 6.09
N PHE A 29 12.07 -13.40 4.94
CA PHE A 29 12.30 -12.30 4.00
C PHE A 29 11.03 -11.85 3.29
N THR A 30 10.05 -12.75 3.04
CA THR A 30 8.73 -12.31 2.55
C THR A 30 8.08 -11.33 3.51
N ILE A 31 8.08 -11.64 4.81
CA ILE A 31 7.50 -10.76 5.85
C ILE A 31 8.24 -9.41 5.88
N VAL A 32 9.57 -9.45 5.97
CA VAL A 32 10.40 -8.25 6.08
C VAL A 32 10.29 -7.37 4.84
N PHE A 33 10.42 -7.95 3.64
CA PHE A 33 10.33 -7.19 2.39
C PHE A 33 8.92 -6.69 2.12
N ALA A 34 7.87 -7.46 2.41
CA ALA A 34 6.50 -6.98 2.27
C ALA A 34 6.23 -5.77 3.17
N PHE A 35 6.66 -5.82 4.44
CA PHE A 35 6.56 -4.69 5.36
C PHE A 35 7.33 -3.47 4.86
N ILE A 36 8.60 -3.63 4.46
CA ILE A 36 9.43 -2.53 3.93
C ILE A 36 8.83 -1.96 2.64
N SER A 37 8.22 -2.80 1.80
CA SER A 37 7.62 -2.36 0.55
C SER A 37 6.51 -1.34 0.77
N HIS A 38 5.72 -1.47 1.84
CA HIS A 38 4.71 -0.49 2.20
C HIS A 38 5.33 0.89 2.42
N ILE A 39 6.44 0.95 3.17
CA ILE A 39 7.17 2.18 3.48
C ILE A 39 7.69 2.85 2.20
N ILE A 40 8.23 2.06 1.28
CA ILE A 40 8.77 2.57 0.01
C ILE A 40 7.65 3.07 -0.91
N VAL A 41 6.61 2.24 -1.10
CA VAL A 41 5.46 2.52 -1.97
C VAL A 41 4.73 3.79 -1.51
N ASP A 42 4.47 3.93 -0.21
CA ASP A 42 3.87 5.17 0.31
C ASP A 42 4.84 6.35 0.39
N GLY A 43 6.14 6.07 0.54
CA GLY A 43 7.18 7.07 0.46
C GLY A 43 7.15 7.80 -0.89
N ILE A 44 6.93 7.07 -1.99
CA ILE A 44 6.86 7.64 -3.35
C ILE A 44 5.47 8.13 -3.75
N ALA A 45 4.41 7.78 -3.02
CA ALA A 45 3.02 8.08 -3.39
C ALA A 45 2.73 9.57 -3.66
N PHE A 46 3.56 10.48 -3.15
CA PHE A 46 3.37 11.91 -3.39
C PHE A 46 3.64 12.35 -4.84
N ILE A 47 4.27 11.49 -5.66
CA ILE A 47 4.40 11.70 -7.11
C ILE A 47 3.16 11.24 -7.90
N THR A 48 2.20 10.57 -7.26
CA THR A 48 0.96 10.13 -7.89
C THR A 48 -0.22 11.00 -7.45
N TYR A 49 -1.36 10.82 -8.11
CA TYR A 49 -2.57 11.56 -7.76
C TYR A 49 -3.21 10.92 -6.53
N HIS A 50 -2.78 11.39 -5.36
CA HIS A 50 -3.22 10.89 -4.08
C HIS A 50 -3.48 12.07 -3.14
N THR A 51 -4.71 12.57 -3.13
CA THR A 51 -5.08 13.71 -2.30
C THR A 51 -5.35 13.24 -0.86
N PRO A 52 -4.74 13.86 0.17
CA PRO A 52 -4.92 13.45 1.56
C PRO A 52 -6.34 13.71 2.10
N GLU A 53 -7.10 14.56 1.40
CA GLU A 53 -8.47 14.94 1.74
C GLU A 53 -9.46 14.32 0.76
N VAL A 54 -10.60 13.87 1.28
CA VAL A 54 -11.70 13.34 0.48
C VAL A 54 -12.32 14.47 -0.33
N ARG A 55 -12.28 14.37 -1.67
CA ARG A 55 -12.85 15.36 -2.58
C ARG A 55 -14.17 14.89 -3.20
N LYS A 56 -15.22 14.77 -2.37
CA LYS A 56 -16.54 14.28 -2.82
C LYS A 56 -17.18 15.11 -3.94
N GLY A 57 -16.83 16.39 -4.06
CA GLY A 57 -17.32 17.27 -5.13
C GLY A 57 -16.51 17.24 -6.43
N ASP A 58 -15.39 16.52 -6.48
CA ASP A 58 -14.57 16.34 -7.69
C ASP A 58 -14.92 15.00 -8.33
N GLU A 59 -15.72 15.03 -9.41
CA GLU A 59 -16.15 13.82 -10.12
C GLU A 59 -14.98 12.94 -10.56
N PHE A 60 -13.87 13.56 -10.98
CA PHE A 60 -12.66 12.83 -11.37
C PHE A 60 -12.10 12.02 -10.20
N TRP A 61 -11.99 12.66 -9.02
CA TRP A 61 -11.51 12.01 -7.81
C TRP A 61 -12.40 10.81 -7.45
N VAL A 62 -13.73 11.00 -7.50
CA VAL A 62 -14.71 9.97 -7.15
C VAL A 62 -14.61 8.77 -8.09
N ILE A 63 -14.62 9.01 -9.41
CA ILE A 63 -14.54 7.95 -10.42
C ILE A 63 -13.22 7.18 -10.28
N TRP A 64 -12.11 7.89 -10.12
CA TRP A 64 -10.78 7.29 -9.94
C TRP A 64 -10.73 6.36 -8.72
N HIS A 65 -11.23 6.81 -7.57
CA HIS A 65 -11.21 6.00 -6.34
C HIS A 65 -12.15 4.79 -6.42
N TYR A 66 -13.32 4.91 -7.07
CA TYR A 66 -14.18 3.75 -7.30
C TYR A 66 -13.49 2.70 -8.17
N PHE A 67 -12.85 3.13 -9.25
CA PHE A 67 -12.07 2.23 -10.12
C PHE A 67 -10.96 1.52 -9.32
N ILE A 68 -10.16 2.30 -8.58
CA ILE A 68 -9.07 1.76 -7.77
C ILE A 68 -9.58 0.80 -6.70
N TYR A 69 -10.69 1.10 -6.02
CA TYR A 69 -11.27 0.17 -5.04
C TYR A 69 -11.72 -1.13 -5.69
N ALA A 70 -12.34 -1.06 -6.87
CA ALA A 70 -12.75 -2.26 -7.60
C ALA A 70 -11.55 -3.13 -7.99
N VAL A 71 -10.48 -2.52 -8.53
CA VAL A 71 -9.26 -3.26 -8.92
C VAL A 71 -8.51 -3.78 -7.69
N SER A 72 -8.44 -3.01 -6.60
CA SER A 72 -7.85 -3.45 -5.33
C SER A 72 -8.60 -4.66 -4.78
N TRP A 73 -9.93 -4.62 -4.76
CA TRP A 73 -10.75 -5.75 -4.32
C TRP A 73 -10.53 -6.99 -5.20
N PHE A 74 -10.53 -6.81 -6.51
CA PHE A 74 -10.25 -7.87 -7.47
C PHE A 74 -8.88 -8.53 -7.22
N SER A 75 -7.83 -7.73 -6.97
CA SER A 75 -6.50 -8.26 -6.66
C SER A 75 -6.48 -9.10 -5.38
N ILE A 76 -7.20 -8.66 -4.34
CA ILE A 76 -7.30 -9.42 -3.08
C ILE A 76 -8.00 -10.75 -3.36
N VAL A 77 -9.18 -10.74 -3.99
CA VAL A 77 -9.96 -11.96 -4.24
C VAL A 77 -9.17 -13.01 -5.02
N ILE A 78 -8.40 -12.61 -6.03
CA ILE A 78 -7.64 -13.55 -6.86
C ILE A 78 -6.39 -14.05 -6.15
N PHE A 79 -5.64 -13.15 -5.50
CA PHE A 79 -4.28 -13.45 -5.07
C PHE A 79 -4.15 -13.75 -3.57
N ILE A 80 -5.21 -13.54 -2.77
CA ILE A 80 -5.10 -13.74 -1.32
C ILE A 80 -4.75 -15.17 -0.96
N ILE A 81 -5.31 -16.20 -1.61
CA ILE A 81 -5.05 -17.60 -1.23
C ILE A 81 -3.56 -17.96 -1.41
N PRO A 82 -2.95 -17.81 -2.60
CA PRO A 82 -1.53 -18.14 -2.78
C PRO A 82 -0.57 -17.15 -2.11
N TYR A 83 -0.95 -15.88 -1.98
CA TYR A 83 -0.04 -14.79 -1.57
C TYR A 83 -0.45 -14.09 -0.26
N TRP A 84 -1.25 -14.75 0.59
CA TRP A 84 -1.79 -14.14 1.82
C TRP A 84 -0.71 -13.55 2.72
N LEU A 85 0.44 -14.22 2.82
CA LEU A 85 1.52 -13.83 3.72
C LEU A 85 2.04 -12.44 3.36
N SER A 86 2.48 -12.26 2.12
CA SER A 86 2.97 -10.95 1.67
C SER A 86 1.88 -9.88 1.66
N ILE A 87 0.67 -10.19 1.20
CA ILE A 87 -0.45 -9.23 1.16
C ILE A 87 -0.77 -8.73 2.57
N LEU A 88 -0.83 -9.62 3.57
CA LEU A 88 -1.09 -9.24 4.95
C LEU A 88 0.01 -8.29 5.49
N PHE A 89 1.28 -8.67 5.31
CA PHE A 89 2.40 -7.90 5.88
C PHE A 89 2.68 -6.60 5.12
N ALA A 90 2.33 -6.50 3.83
CA ALA A 90 2.37 -5.26 3.07
C ALA A 90 1.25 -4.27 3.47
N ASN A 91 0.18 -4.74 4.11
CA ASN A 91 -0.95 -3.90 4.53
C ASN A 91 -1.05 -3.78 6.06
N ILE A 92 -0.15 -4.39 6.84
CA ILE A 92 -0.25 -4.41 8.31
C ILE A 92 -0.17 -3.00 8.93
N MET A 93 0.60 -2.10 8.31
CA MET A 93 0.69 -0.69 8.73
C MET A 93 -0.65 0.02 8.59
N ASP A 94 -1.32 -0.16 7.45
CA ASP A 94 -2.66 0.36 7.23
C ASP A 94 -3.70 -0.27 8.16
N LEU A 95 -3.64 -1.60 8.35
CA LEU A 95 -4.52 -2.29 9.28
C LEU A 95 -4.36 -1.75 10.71
N TRP A 96 -3.13 -1.51 11.14
CA TRP A 96 -2.85 -0.93 12.44
C TRP A 96 -3.36 0.52 12.54
N ASP A 97 -2.94 1.40 11.64
CA ASP A 97 -3.23 2.82 11.73
C ASP A 97 -4.71 3.12 11.47
N TRP A 98 -5.32 2.51 10.45
CA TRP A 98 -6.69 2.80 10.05
C TRP A 98 -7.76 1.99 10.78
N PHE A 99 -7.52 0.70 11.04
CA PHE A 99 -8.56 -0.16 11.63
C PHE A 99 -8.44 -0.29 13.15
N ILE A 100 -7.26 -0.03 13.74
CA ILE A 100 -7.05 -0.14 15.19
C ILE A 100 -6.87 1.24 15.82
N LEU A 101 -5.83 1.97 15.42
CA LEU A 101 -5.40 3.18 16.10
C LEU A 101 -6.40 4.34 15.92
N ARG A 102 -6.80 4.66 14.68
CA ARG A 102 -7.76 5.74 14.40
C ARG A 102 -9.12 5.55 15.09
N PRO A 103 -9.75 4.35 15.11
CA PRO A 103 -10.99 4.13 15.84
C PRO A 103 -10.85 4.32 17.35
N ILE A 104 -9.75 3.85 17.95
CA ILE A 104 -9.48 4.06 19.38
C ILE A 104 -9.29 5.55 19.67
N GLN A 105 -8.46 6.23 18.88
CA GLN A 105 -8.21 7.68 18.99
C GLN A 105 -9.51 8.49 18.84
N LYS A 106 -10.40 8.09 17.92
CA LYS A 106 -11.73 8.71 17.75
C LYS A 106 -12.61 8.55 19.00
N LYS A 107 -12.57 7.39 19.66
CA LYS A 107 -13.31 7.17 20.92
C LYS A 107 -12.74 8.02 22.07
N ILE A 108 -11.43 8.17 22.17
CA ILE A 108 -10.78 9.01 23.18
C ILE A 108 -11.10 10.49 22.94
N ARG A 109 -11.01 10.96 21.68
CA ARG A 109 -11.32 12.35 21.30
C ARG A 109 -12.77 12.76 21.56
N LYS A 110 -13.71 11.82 21.58
CA LYS A 110 -15.10 12.10 22.02
C LYS A 110 -15.17 12.55 23.48
N LYS A 111 -14.23 12.11 24.33
CA LYS A 111 -14.17 12.48 25.75
C LYS A 111 -13.19 13.61 26.03
N ASN A 112 -12.09 13.67 25.28
CA ASN A 112 -11.07 14.69 25.39
C ASN A 112 -10.63 15.14 23.98
N PRO A 113 -11.24 16.21 23.42
CA PRO A 113 -11.01 16.64 22.04
C PRO A 113 -9.55 16.92 21.67
N GLU A 114 -8.75 17.40 22.62
CA GLU A 114 -7.35 17.78 22.40
C GLU A 114 -6.38 16.61 22.55
N SER A 115 -6.86 15.42 22.92
CA SER A 115 -6.01 14.25 23.09
C SER A 115 -5.27 13.89 21.80
N LYS A 116 -3.95 13.65 21.94
CA LYS A 116 -3.01 13.15 20.93
C LYS A 116 -2.41 11.79 21.30
N TRP A 117 -3.15 11.00 22.09
CA TRP A 117 -2.66 9.72 22.63
C TRP A 117 -2.12 8.77 21.55
N GLY A 118 -2.80 8.71 20.40
CA GLY A 118 -2.46 7.80 19.30
C GLY A 118 -1.23 8.17 18.49
N ASP A 119 -0.81 9.44 18.48
CA ASP A 119 0.21 9.95 17.54
C ASP A 119 1.53 9.17 17.65
N LYS A 120 1.98 8.85 18.87
CA LYS A 120 3.21 8.08 19.11
C LYS A 120 3.18 6.62 18.62
N TYR A 121 2.00 6.08 18.31
CA TYR A 121 1.81 4.71 17.83
C TYR A 121 1.54 4.65 16.32
N TYR A 122 1.51 5.81 15.64
CA TYR A 122 1.20 5.92 14.23
C TYR A 122 2.39 5.47 13.38
N PHE A 123 2.25 4.35 12.68
CA PHE A 123 3.36 3.74 11.94
C PHE A 123 3.76 4.53 10.69
N HIS A 124 2.82 5.27 10.10
CA HIS A 124 3.14 6.12 8.94
C HIS A 124 4.09 7.29 9.25
N HIS A 125 4.45 7.56 10.52
CA HIS A 125 5.59 8.45 10.81
C HIS A 125 6.90 7.94 10.18
N ILE A 126 7.07 6.63 10.06
CA ILE A 126 8.23 6.02 9.40
C ILE A 126 8.19 6.31 7.90
N VAL A 127 7.01 6.24 7.27
CA VAL A 127 6.79 6.58 5.85
C VAL A 127 7.16 8.04 5.59
N ASP A 128 6.67 8.95 6.43
CA ASP A 128 6.96 10.39 6.29
C ASP A 128 8.46 10.66 6.42
N TRP A 129 9.13 10.04 7.39
CA TRP A 129 10.58 10.14 7.53
C TRP A 129 11.33 9.62 6.29
N VAL A 130 10.95 8.44 5.76
CA VAL A 130 11.55 7.89 4.54
C VAL A 130 11.33 8.81 3.34
N ARG A 131 10.13 9.37 3.20
CA ARG A 131 9.81 10.34 2.14
C ARG A 131 10.72 11.56 2.21
N GLU A 132 10.85 12.15 3.39
CA GLU A 132 11.69 13.34 3.61
C GLU A 132 13.19 13.09 3.41
N LYS A 133 13.67 11.86 3.69
CA LYS A 133 15.10 11.55 3.60
C LYS A 133 15.54 10.98 2.26
N LEU A 134 14.75 10.09 1.68
CA LEU A 134 15.13 9.37 0.45
C LEU A 134 14.48 9.95 -0.81
N PHE A 135 13.31 10.54 -0.67
CA PHE A 135 12.48 10.94 -1.81
C PHE A 135 12.25 12.45 -1.92
N PHE A 136 12.95 13.28 -1.14
CA PHE A 136 12.77 14.74 -1.15
C PHE A 136 12.97 15.42 -2.52
N TRP A 137 13.70 14.77 -3.43
CA TRP A 137 14.02 15.29 -4.76
C TRP A 137 12.94 14.99 -5.81
N LEU A 138 11.98 14.11 -5.50
CA LEU A 138 10.90 13.77 -6.41
C LEU A 138 9.83 14.89 -6.44
N PRO A 139 9.09 15.06 -7.57
CA PRO A 139 8.13 16.15 -7.71
C PRO A 139 6.79 15.86 -7.03
N ASP A 140 6.26 16.81 -6.26
CA ASP A 140 4.91 16.69 -5.68
C ASP A 140 3.81 16.83 -6.76
N ARG A 141 3.02 15.76 -6.88
CA ARG A 141 1.90 15.65 -7.84
C ARG A 141 0.60 15.20 -7.17
N LYS A 142 0.52 15.18 -5.82
CA LYS A 142 -0.67 14.71 -5.06
C LYS A 142 -1.99 15.30 -5.54
N TYR A 143 -1.96 16.56 -5.97
CA TYR A 143 -3.15 17.30 -6.42
C TYR A 143 -3.29 17.43 -7.94
N LYS A 144 -2.34 16.92 -8.72
CA LYS A 144 -2.36 17.01 -10.18
C LYS A 144 -2.97 15.75 -10.77
N ARG A 145 -4.08 15.87 -11.50
CA ARG A 145 -4.76 14.74 -12.16
C ARG A 145 -3.83 13.91 -13.05
N SER A 146 -2.81 14.52 -13.65
CA SER A 146 -1.77 13.82 -14.43
C SER A 146 -0.94 12.82 -13.59
N GLY A 147 -0.95 12.93 -12.26
CA GLY A 147 -0.32 11.97 -11.35
C GLY A 147 -0.95 10.57 -11.41
N VAL A 148 -2.22 10.47 -11.86
CA VAL A 148 -2.89 9.19 -12.12
C VAL A 148 -2.12 8.36 -13.15
N LEU A 149 -1.50 9.00 -14.15
CA LEU A 149 -0.76 8.28 -15.20
C LEU A 149 0.43 7.51 -14.62
N ILE A 150 1.06 8.00 -13.55
CA ILE A 150 2.17 7.31 -12.90
C ILE A 150 1.67 6.09 -12.14
N GLU A 151 0.54 6.21 -11.43
CA GLU A 151 -0.09 5.07 -10.75
C GLU A 151 -0.51 4.00 -11.76
N ILE A 152 -1.19 4.38 -12.84
CA ILE A 152 -1.59 3.46 -13.92
C ILE A 152 -0.37 2.76 -14.49
N PHE A 153 0.69 3.51 -14.81
CA PHE A 153 1.94 2.95 -15.33
C PHE A 153 2.52 1.89 -14.38
N LEU A 154 2.60 2.18 -13.08
CA LEU A 154 3.11 1.24 -12.09
C LEU A 154 2.23 0.00 -11.95
N ILE A 155 0.91 0.15 -11.88
CA ILE A 155 -0.04 -0.96 -11.84
C ILE A 155 0.11 -1.85 -13.08
N CYS A 156 0.23 -1.26 -14.27
CA CYS A 156 0.43 -1.99 -15.52
C CYS A 156 1.76 -2.75 -15.52
N VAL A 157 2.86 -2.10 -15.17
CA VAL A 157 4.19 -2.72 -15.11
C VAL A 157 4.20 -3.90 -14.12
N LEU A 158 3.62 -3.73 -12.93
CA LEU A 158 3.55 -4.79 -11.93
C LEU A 158 2.65 -5.94 -12.40
N SER A 159 1.49 -5.62 -12.97
CA SER A 159 0.55 -6.64 -13.49
C SER A 159 1.17 -7.45 -14.64
N ILE A 160 1.86 -6.79 -15.58
CA ILE A 160 2.60 -7.46 -16.65
C ILE A 160 3.72 -8.33 -16.08
N SER A 161 4.44 -7.83 -15.06
CA SER A 161 5.49 -8.60 -14.39
C SER A 161 4.94 -9.88 -13.75
N LEU A 162 3.74 -9.84 -13.17
CA LEU A 162 3.09 -11.05 -12.61
C LEU A 162 2.78 -12.10 -13.68
N ILE A 163 2.42 -11.69 -14.90
CA ILE A 163 2.21 -12.61 -16.02
C ILE A 163 3.53 -13.30 -16.38
N PHE A 164 4.62 -12.55 -16.50
CA PHE A 164 5.94 -13.11 -16.82
C PHE A 164 6.54 -13.96 -15.70
N LEU A 165 6.17 -13.68 -14.45
CA LEU A 165 6.58 -14.45 -13.29
C LEU A 165 5.71 -15.70 -13.07
N GLU A 166 4.76 -15.97 -13.97
CA GLU A 166 3.84 -17.11 -13.90
C GLU A 166 3.12 -17.17 -12.56
N ALA A 167 2.62 -16.02 -12.09
CA ALA A 167 1.92 -15.93 -10.82
C ALA A 167 0.75 -16.94 -10.78
N SER A 168 0.90 -17.98 -9.96
CA SER A 168 -0.10 -19.02 -9.81
C SER A 168 -1.30 -18.49 -9.04
N ILE A 169 -2.49 -18.74 -9.58
CA ILE A 169 -3.77 -18.50 -8.89
C ILE A 169 -4.09 -19.68 -7.96
N PHE A 170 -3.37 -20.81 -8.10
CA PHE A 170 -3.57 -22.04 -7.34
C PHE A 170 -2.40 -22.30 -6.38
N ILE A 171 -2.70 -22.96 -5.27
CA ILE A 171 -1.66 -23.50 -4.36
C ILE A 171 -0.98 -24.66 -5.10
N THR A 172 0.30 -24.51 -5.46
CA THR A 172 1.17 -25.61 -5.93
C THR A 172 2.08 -26.06 -4.82
#